data_AF-A0A7C6SRC2-F1
#
_entry.id   AF-A0A7C6SRC2-F1
#
_cell.length_a   1.000
_cell.length_b   1.000
_cell.length_c   1.000
_cell.angle_alpha   90.00
_cell.angle_beta   90.00
_cell.angle_gamma   90.00
#
_symmetry.space_group_name_H-M   'P 1'
#
loop_
_entity.id
_entity.type
_entity.pdbx_description
1 polymer ?
#
loop_
_entity_poly.entity_id
_entity_poly.type
_entity_poly.pdbx_seq_one_letter_code
_entity_poly.pdbx_strand_id
1 'polypeptide(L)'
;DINQTGLIGPQWTALTSSMGVLEAKRTSLNPNFAALMVRLYSEAGLKSGDMVAMGLSGSFPGLCIAALAAANQMELTARVIASYGSSMYGGSRPEMTTIRMLTILKEQGILQFDMVAVSPGGEGDQGINPYWEDARQVVLSLARQDGYVLIDESDLARNIAIRMEHYGSGIDAFVNVGGALANVGRDGTSLRVNPGLTHSLDNLPQDNTRGVMLEFLARGVPVIHVLNVRALAADFGLPYDPVPLPQPGAGEVYAVHTVSPWPALVALLVCAYILVDIKKAGRTSYTRL
;
A
#
# COMPACT_ATOMS: atom_id res chain seq x y z
N ASP A 1 12.39 7.98 -18.73
CA ASP A 1 11.31 6.97 -18.69
C ASP A 1 11.30 6.21 -19.99
N ILE A 2 11.78 4.96 -20.00
CA ILE A 2 11.86 4.15 -21.22
C ILE A 2 10.49 3.65 -21.70
N ASN A 3 9.49 3.63 -20.81
CA ASN A 3 8.11 3.25 -21.14
C ASN A 3 7.23 4.47 -21.45
N GLN A 4 7.80 5.69 -21.48
CA GLN A 4 7.12 6.94 -21.84
C GLN A 4 5.80 7.21 -21.09
N THR A 5 5.69 6.77 -19.84
CA THR A 5 4.50 6.98 -18.99
C THR A 5 4.35 8.44 -18.54
N GLY A 6 5.46 9.19 -18.49
CA GLY A 6 5.50 10.54 -17.93
C GLY A 6 5.49 10.59 -16.39
N LEU A 7 5.44 9.43 -15.71
CA LEU A 7 5.30 9.33 -14.25
C LEU A 7 6.63 9.04 -13.51
N ILE A 8 7.72 8.81 -14.25
CA ILE A 8 9.08 8.73 -13.68
C ILE A 8 9.66 10.14 -13.54
N GLY A 9 9.90 10.58 -12.31
CA GLY A 9 10.51 11.86 -12.01
C GLY A 9 12.02 11.89 -12.19
N PRO A 10 12.66 13.06 -11.95
CA PRO A 10 14.10 13.20 -11.93
C PRO A 10 14.73 12.38 -10.80
N GLN A 11 16.02 12.08 -10.93
CA GLN A 11 16.77 11.42 -9.86
C GLN A 11 16.84 12.30 -8.60
N TRP A 12 17.12 13.59 -8.78
CA TRP A 12 17.28 14.55 -7.69
C TRP A 12 16.54 15.86 -7.98
N THR A 13 15.92 16.40 -6.95
CA THR A 13 15.18 17.67 -6.90
C THR A 13 15.16 18.16 -5.45
N ALA A 14 14.70 19.39 -5.21
CA ALA A 14 14.44 19.89 -3.86
C ALA A 14 13.50 18.97 -3.06
N LEU A 15 12.52 18.34 -3.71
CA LEU A 15 11.55 17.43 -3.07
C LEU A 15 12.06 15.99 -2.86
N THR A 16 13.30 15.68 -3.30
CA THR A 16 13.85 14.33 -3.17
C THR A 16 14.33 14.10 -1.74
N SER A 17 13.67 13.22 -0.99
CA SER A 17 13.95 12.99 0.43
C SER A 17 14.71 11.71 0.73
N SER A 18 14.79 10.78 -0.22
CA SER A 18 15.43 9.48 0.01
C SER A 18 15.86 8.80 -1.30
N MET A 19 16.72 7.80 -1.15
CA MET A 19 17.17 6.97 -2.26
C MET A 19 16.00 6.18 -2.86
N GLY A 20 16.05 5.95 -4.17
CA GLY A 20 15.06 5.16 -4.89
C GLY A 20 15.72 4.25 -5.92
N VAL A 21 15.08 3.11 -6.18
CA VAL A 21 15.51 2.14 -7.19
C VAL A 21 14.63 2.32 -8.43
N LEU A 22 15.25 2.64 -9.56
CA LEU A 22 14.52 3.01 -10.79
C LEU A 22 13.67 1.84 -11.31
N GLU A 23 14.17 0.61 -11.20
CA GLU A 23 13.49 -0.63 -11.56
C GLU A 23 12.18 -0.79 -10.77
N ALA A 24 12.22 -0.50 -9.46
CA ALA A 24 11.04 -0.52 -8.62
C ALA A 24 10.03 0.57 -9.03
N LYS A 25 10.51 1.74 -9.48
CA LYS A 25 9.62 2.79 -10.01
C LYS A 25 8.95 2.35 -11.30
N ARG A 26 9.69 1.81 -12.27
CA ARG A 26 9.10 1.31 -13.53
C ARG A 26 8.09 0.19 -13.26
N THR A 27 8.42 -0.72 -12.36
CA THR A 27 7.48 -1.78 -11.91
C THR A 27 6.19 -1.18 -11.33
N SER A 28 6.31 -0.14 -10.50
CA SER A 28 5.17 0.52 -9.85
C SER A 28 4.21 1.24 -10.80
N LEU A 29 4.59 1.37 -12.08
CA LEU A 29 3.77 1.95 -13.15
C LEU A 29 3.06 0.89 -14.00
N ASN A 30 3.21 -0.39 -13.64
CA ASN A 30 2.42 -1.46 -14.23
C ASN A 30 0.93 -1.27 -13.86
N PRO A 31 0.03 -1.08 -14.84
CA PRO A 31 -1.38 -0.78 -14.57
C PRO A 31 -2.09 -1.90 -13.80
N ASN A 32 -1.58 -3.14 -13.86
CA ASN A 32 -2.17 -4.29 -13.18
C ASN A 32 -2.00 -4.24 -11.64
N PHE A 33 -1.23 -3.29 -11.10
CA PHE A 33 -1.30 -2.96 -9.68
C PHE A 33 -2.70 -2.49 -9.25
N ALA A 34 -3.51 -1.90 -10.15
CA ALA A 34 -4.89 -1.56 -9.82
C ALA A 34 -5.74 -2.81 -9.56
N ALA A 35 -5.52 -3.89 -10.33
CA ALA A 35 -6.17 -5.17 -10.09
C ALA A 35 -5.70 -5.83 -8.78
N LEU A 36 -4.41 -5.71 -8.47
CA LEU A 36 -3.89 -6.13 -7.16
C LEU A 36 -4.61 -5.40 -6.03
N MET A 37 -4.80 -4.08 -6.14
CA MET A 37 -5.51 -3.31 -5.11
C MET A 37 -6.97 -3.73 -4.97
N VAL A 38 -7.69 -3.99 -6.07
CA VAL A 38 -9.07 -4.55 -6.03
C VAL A 38 -9.09 -5.88 -5.28
N ARG A 39 -8.13 -6.76 -5.56
CA ARG A 39 -7.99 -8.05 -4.87
C ARG A 39 -7.75 -7.86 -3.38
N LEU A 40 -6.80 -7.00 -3.00
CA LEU A 40 -6.47 -6.74 -1.59
C LEU A 40 -7.62 -6.09 -0.82
N TYR A 41 -8.37 -5.17 -1.44
CA TYR A 41 -9.59 -4.61 -0.84
C TYR A 41 -10.68 -5.66 -0.64
N SER A 42 -10.86 -6.55 -1.62
CA SER A 42 -11.82 -7.66 -1.51
C SER A 42 -11.41 -8.66 -0.42
N GLU A 43 -10.13 -9.02 -0.34
CA GLU A 43 -9.57 -9.88 0.70
C GLU A 43 -9.66 -9.22 2.10
N ALA A 44 -9.54 -7.89 2.17
CA ALA A 44 -9.78 -7.13 3.40
C ALA A 44 -11.26 -7.11 3.82
N GLY A 45 -12.18 -7.56 2.96
CA GLY A 45 -13.61 -7.64 3.23
C GLY A 45 -14.39 -6.36 2.88
N LEU A 46 -13.78 -5.42 2.17
CA LEU A 46 -14.39 -4.14 1.81
C LEU A 46 -15.51 -4.30 0.77
N LYS A 47 -16.53 -3.46 0.90
CA LYS A 47 -17.74 -3.41 0.08
C LYS A 47 -18.03 -1.98 -0.36
N SER A 48 -18.89 -1.84 -1.38
CA SER A 48 -19.41 -0.54 -1.81
C SER A 48 -19.95 0.25 -0.62
N GLY A 49 -19.54 1.51 -0.50
CA GLY A 49 -19.87 2.40 0.61
C GLY A 49 -18.88 2.41 1.78
N ASP A 50 -18.02 1.41 1.90
CA ASP A 50 -17.01 1.37 2.97
C ASP A 50 -15.96 2.48 2.80
N MET A 51 -15.32 2.87 3.91
CA MET A 51 -14.37 3.97 3.95
C MET A 51 -12.94 3.48 4.12
N VAL A 52 -12.04 3.99 3.28
CA VAL A 52 -10.62 3.65 3.31
C VAL A 52 -9.78 4.90 3.58
N ALA A 53 -8.97 4.85 4.62
CA ALA A 53 -7.96 5.87 4.88
C ALA A 53 -6.68 5.54 4.11
N MET A 54 -6.07 6.52 3.44
CA MET A 54 -4.89 6.31 2.61
C MET A 54 -3.76 7.29 2.95
N GLY A 55 -2.62 6.75 3.38
CA GLY A 55 -1.37 7.49 3.52
C GLY A 55 -0.52 7.33 2.26
N LEU A 56 -0.46 8.35 1.42
CA LEU A 56 0.15 8.28 0.09
C LEU A 56 1.46 9.07 0.02
N SER A 57 2.60 8.38 -0.08
CA SER A 57 3.90 9.03 -0.31
C SER A 57 4.04 9.52 -1.75
N GLY A 58 4.72 10.67 -1.93
CA GLY A 58 5.18 11.16 -3.23
C GLY A 58 6.06 10.18 -4.01
N SER A 59 6.62 9.16 -3.35
CA SER A 59 7.54 8.18 -3.93
C SER A 59 6.98 7.35 -5.09
N PHE A 60 5.69 7.00 -5.08
CA PHE A 60 5.13 6.03 -6.04
C PHE A 60 3.82 6.54 -6.62
N PRO A 61 3.85 7.53 -7.54
CA PRO A 61 2.63 8.10 -8.12
C PRO A 61 1.74 7.04 -8.79
N GLY A 62 2.32 6.06 -9.50
CA GLY A 62 1.55 4.97 -10.11
C GLY A 62 0.78 4.11 -9.10
N LEU A 63 1.37 3.81 -7.94
CA LEU A 63 0.68 3.02 -6.90
C LEU A 63 -0.39 3.84 -6.18
N CYS A 64 -0.16 5.15 -6.01
CA CYS A 64 -1.17 6.06 -5.47
C CYS A 64 -2.40 6.08 -6.40
N ILE A 65 -2.17 6.22 -7.71
CA ILE A 65 -3.23 6.17 -8.72
C ILE A 65 -3.92 4.80 -8.73
N ALA A 66 -3.16 3.70 -8.67
CA ALA A 66 -3.71 2.34 -8.67
C ALA A 66 -4.62 2.07 -7.45
N ALA A 67 -4.21 2.51 -6.25
CA ALA A 67 -4.99 2.37 -5.03
C ALA A 67 -6.32 3.15 -5.12
N LEU A 68 -6.27 4.40 -5.59
CA LEU A 68 -7.46 5.23 -5.74
C LEU A 68 -8.39 4.74 -6.85
N ALA A 69 -7.83 4.33 -8.00
CA ALA A 69 -8.61 3.77 -9.10
C ALA A 69 -9.36 2.50 -8.67
N ALA A 70 -8.68 1.60 -7.93
CA ALA A 70 -9.31 0.40 -7.37
C ALA A 70 -10.40 0.74 -6.34
N ALA A 71 -10.15 1.73 -5.47
CA ALA A 71 -11.15 2.18 -4.50
C ALA A 71 -12.40 2.75 -5.20
N ASN A 72 -12.22 3.55 -6.25
CA ASN A 72 -13.34 4.10 -7.04
C ASN A 72 -14.12 3.01 -7.76
N GLN A 73 -13.42 2.04 -8.38
CA GLN A 73 -14.05 0.91 -9.05
C GLN A 73 -14.89 0.04 -8.09
N MET A 74 -14.50 -0.01 -6.82
CA MET A 74 -15.21 -0.72 -5.75
C MET A 74 -16.19 0.17 -4.98
N GLU A 75 -16.41 1.42 -5.42
CA GLU A 75 -17.30 2.39 -4.80
C GLU A 75 -16.97 2.67 -3.31
N LEU A 76 -15.68 2.66 -2.98
CA LEU A 76 -15.17 2.98 -1.65
C LEU A 76 -14.97 4.49 -1.48
N THR A 77 -15.20 4.98 -0.27
CA THR A 77 -14.92 6.38 0.10
C THR A 77 -13.46 6.52 0.53
N ALA A 78 -12.62 7.12 -0.30
CA ALA A 78 -11.19 7.31 -0.01
C ALA A 78 -10.90 8.64 0.71
N ARG A 79 -10.34 8.58 1.92
CA ARG A 79 -9.80 9.74 2.66
C ARG A 79 -8.28 9.72 2.63
N VAL A 80 -7.67 10.72 2.01
CA VAL A 80 -6.27 10.72 1.61
C VAL A 80 -5.48 11.76 2.38
N ILE A 81 -4.34 11.34 2.93
CA ILE A 81 -3.24 12.25 3.28
C ILE A 81 -2.04 11.93 2.40
N ALA A 82 -1.61 12.90 1.61
CA ALA A 82 -0.49 12.75 0.67
C ALA A 82 0.72 13.61 1.07
N SER A 83 1.93 13.17 0.74
CA SER A 83 3.16 13.94 1.05
C SER A 83 3.87 14.49 -0.19
N TYR A 84 4.43 15.69 -0.09
CA TYR A 84 5.23 16.32 -1.16
C TYR A 84 6.57 15.63 -1.37
N GLY A 85 7.25 15.29 -0.27
CA GLY A 85 8.53 14.59 -0.31
C GLY A 85 8.41 13.22 -0.98
N SER A 86 9.39 12.92 -1.84
CA SER A 86 9.46 11.72 -2.64
C SER A 86 10.87 11.13 -2.65
N SER A 87 11.00 9.81 -2.76
CA SER A 87 12.28 9.21 -3.14
C SER A 87 12.67 9.56 -4.58
N MET A 88 13.93 9.31 -4.95
CA MET A 88 14.41 9.43 -6.33
C MET A 88 13.41 8.85 -7.33
N TYR A 89 13.25 9.53 -8.47
CA TYR A 89 12.41 9.10 -9.59
C TYR A 89 10.90 9.01 -9.30
N GLY A 90 10.43 9.39 -8.10
CA GLY A 90 9.00 9.54 -7.81
C GLY A 90 8.46 10.91 -8.26
N GLY A 91 7.30 11.32 -7.73
CA GLY A 91 6.64 12.58 -8.09
C GLY A 91 7.28 13.80 -7.43
N SER A 92 8.56 14.05 -7.74
CA SER A 92 9.38 15.07 -7.07
C SER A 92 9.60 16.35 -7.90
N ARG A 93 9.00 16.47 -9.08
CA ARG A 93 9.01 17.73 -9.86
C ARG A 93 8.10 18.73 -9.15
N PRO A 94 8.55 19.92 -8.74
CA PRO A 94 7.69 20.91 -8.11
C PRO A 94 6.44 21.25 -8.93
N GLU A 95 6.56 21.26 -10.26
CA GLU A 95 5.46 21.56 -11.19
C GLU A 95 4.50 20.38 -11.39
N MET A 96 4.90 19.18 -10.99
CA MET A 96 4.14 17.94 -11.19
C MET A 96 4.41 16.96 -10.05
N THR A 97 4.04 17.35 -8.83
CA THR A 97 4.13 16.48 -7.65
C THR A 97 3.08 15.38 -7.72
N THR A 98 3.24 14.32 -6.92
CA THR A 98 2.19 13.29 -6.80
C THR A 98 0.85 13.89 -6.38
N ILE A 99 0.86 14.89 -5.48
CA ILE A 99 -0.36 15.62 -5.09
C ILE A 99 -0.97 16.30 -6.32
N ARG A 100 -0.18 17.06 -7.10
CA ARG A 100 -0.70 17.73 -8.30
C ARG A 100 -1.24 16.74 -9.34
N MET A 101 -0.58 15.60 -9.53
CA MET A 101 -1.06 14.53 -10.42
C MET A 101 -2.44 14.02 -9.96
N LEU A 102 -2.60 13.71 -8.67
CA LEU A 102 -3.88 13.25 -8.11
C LEU A 102 -4.97 14.32 -8.21
N THR A 103 -4.64 15.58 -7.94
CA THR A 103 -5.57 16.71 -8.05
C THR A 103 -6.03 16.91 -9.50
N ILE A 104 -5.14 16.82 -10.49
CA ILE A 104 -5.53 16.88 -11.91
C ILE A 104 -6.51 15.75 -12.24
N LEU A 105 -6.23 14.51 -11.81
CA LEU A 105 -7.13 13.38 -12.05
C LEU A 105 -8.50 13.57 -11.39
N LYS A 106 -8.54 14.21 -10.21
CA LYS A 106 -9.78 14.59 -9.53
C LYS A 106 -10.54 15.70 -10.26
N GLU A 107 -9.86 16.76 -10.68
CA GLU A 107 -10.43 17.89 -11.44
C GLU A 107 -11.03 17.43 -12.77
N GLN A 108 -10.43 16.42 -13.42
CA GLN A 108 -10.94 15.82 -14.65
C GLN A 108 -12.03 14.76 -14.41
N GLY A 109 -12.41 14.48 -13.16
CA GLY A 109 -13.42 13.48 -12.81
C GLY A 109 -12.99 12.02 -13.07
N ILE A 110 -11.70 11.77 -13.30
CA ILE A 110 -11.14 10.43 -13.50
C ILE A 110 -11.02 9.68 -12.18
N LEU A 111 -10.65 10.39 -11.11
CA LEU A 111 -10.60 9.85 -9.75
C LEU A 111 -11.50 10.67 -8.81
N GLN A 112 -12.07 10.01 -7.81
CA GLN A 112 -12.90 10.60 -6.77
C GLN A 112 -12.32 10.22 -5.40
N PHE A 113 -11.94 11.21 -4.61
CA PHE A 113 -11.40 11.01 -3.27
C PHE A 113 -11.46 12.33 -2.49
N ASP A 114 -11.38 12.24 -1.17
CA ASP A 114 -11.24 13.38 -0.29
C ASP A 114 -9.77 13.55 0.12
N MET A 115 -9.12 14.65 -0.28
CA MET A 115 -7.78 14.97 0.20
C MET A 115 -7.92 15.75 1.50
N VAL A 116 -7.92 15.04 2.62
CA VAL A 116 -8.23 15.60 3.94
C VAL A 116 -7.06 16.41 4.51
N ALA A 117 -5.83 16.11 4.07
CA ALA A 117 -4.65 16.88 4.38
C ALA A 117 -3.49 16.55 3.42
N VAL A 118 -2.45 17.36 3.48
CA VAL A 118 -1.13 17.08 2.90
C VAL A 118 -0.04 17.21 3.95
N SER A 119 1.13 16.63 3.72
CA SER A 119 2.29 16.83 4.59
C SER A 119 3.57 17.11 3.81
N PRO A 120 4.59 17.70 4.46
CA PRO A 120 5.86 17.95 3.81
C PRO A 120 6.52 16.67 3.28
N GLY A 121 6.43 15.56 4.00
CA GLY A 121 7.15 14.33 3.70
C GLY A 121 8.63 14.43 4.05
N GLY A 122 9.38 13.43 3.60
CA GLY A 122 10.79 13.30 3.92
C GLY A 122 11.10 12.95 5.38
N GLU A 123 12.36 13.12 5.77
CA GLU A 123 12.80 12.79 7.12
C GLU A 123 12.10 13.66 8.15
N GLY A 124 11.56 13.04 9.20
CA GLY A 124 10.76 13.73 10.21
C GLY A 124 9.45 14.33 9.70
N ASP A 125 9.05 14.04 8.44
CA ASP A 125 7.90 14.69 7.78
C ASP A 125 8.04 16.23 7.72
N GLN A 126 9.27 16.75 7.61
CA GLN A 126 9.58 18.19 7.67
C GLN A 126 9.88 18.83 6.31
N GLY A 127 9.92 18.05 5.22
CA GLY A 127 10.21 18.57 3.87
C GLY A 127 11.62 19.16 3.72
N ILE A 128 12.55 18.75 4.60
CA ILE A 128 13.94 19.20 4.57
C ILE A 128 14.74 18.28 3.65
N ASN A 129 15.64 18.88 2.87
CA ASN A 129 16.60 18.18 2.03
C ASN A 129 18.00 18.75 2.30
N PRO A 130 18.96 17.95 2.81
CA PRO A 130 20.31 18.43 3.12
C PRO A 130 21.07 19.04 1.94
N TYR A 131 20.67 18.73 0.71
CA TYR A 131 21.32 19.21 -0.51
C TYR A 131 20.61 20.42 -1.15
N TRP A 132 19.46 20.86 -0.60
CA TRP A 132 18.68 22.02 -1.06
C TRP A 132 18.20 22.84 0.14
N GLU A 133 18.87 23.97 0.37
CA GLU A 133 18.56 24.87 1.50
C GLU A 133 17.12 25.40 1.47
N ASP A 134 16.54 25.54 0.29
CA ASP A 134 15.19 26.07 0.06
C ASP A 134 14.09 24.99 -0.01
N ALA A 135 14.43 23.71 0.16
CA ALA A 135 13.48 22.60 -0.03
C ALA A 135 12.21 22.72 0.83
N ARG A 136 12.36 23.12 2.10
CA ARG A 136 11.22 23.32 2.99
C ARG A 136 10.33 24.46 2.50
N GLN A 137 10.93 25.56 2.05
CA GLN A 137 10.21 26.72 1.52
C GLN A 137 9.47 26.36 0.23
N VAL A 138 10.07 25.55 -0.64
CA VAL A 138 9.42 25.00 -1.83
C VAL A 138 8.18 24.19 -1.42
N VAL A 139 8.31 23.26 -0.48
CA VAL A 139 7.17 22.47 0.04
C VAL A 139 6.06 23.35 0.62
N LEU A 140 6.40 24.32 1.46
CA LEU A 140 5.43 25.24 2.05
C LEU A 140 4.72 26.09 0.98
N SER A 141 5.44 26.50 -0.07
CA SER A 141 4.85 27.24 -1.19
C SER A 141 3.87 26.39 -1.99
N LEU A 142 4.20 25.12 -2.24
CA LEU A 142 3.33 24.17 -2.94
C LEU A 142 2.07 23.88 -2.13
N ALA A 143 2.20 23.64 -0.82
CA ALA A 143 1.05 23.45 0.08
C ALA A 143 0.09 24.64 0.08
N ARG A 144 0.62 25.87 0.08
CA ARG A 144 -0.20 27.08 -0.03
C ARG A 144 -0.87 27.20 -1.40
N GLN A 145 -0.17 26.85 -2.47
CA GLN A 145 -0.70 26.89 -3.83
C GLN A 145 -1.81 25.87 -4.05
N ASP A 146 -1.65 24.65 -3.55
CA ASP A 146 -2.63 23.57 -3.68
C ASP A 146 -3.86 23.79 -2.79
N GLY A 147 -3.74 24.58 -1.72
CA GLY A 147 -4.85 25.00 -0.86
C GLY A 147 -5.35 23.92 0.11
N TYR A 148 -4.61 22.83 0.29
CA TYR A 148 -4.94 21.78 1.25
C TYR A 148 -4.46 22.11 2.66
N VAL A 149 -5.10 21.50 3.67
CA VAL A 149 -4.63 21.58 5.06
C VAL A 149 -3.26 20.91 5.16
N LEU A 150 -2.27 21.65 5.63
CA LEU A 150 -0.90 21.16 5.80
C LEU A 150 -0.70 20.65 7.24
N ILE A 151 -0.31 19.38 7.36
CA ILE A 151 0.20 18.80 8.61
C ILE A 151 1.71 19.08 8.67
N ASP A 152 2.08 20.19 9.33
CA ASP A 152 3.47 20.58 9.58
C ASP A 152 3.78 20.43 11.07
N GLU A 153 3.95 19.18 11.51
CA GLU A 153 4.23 18.82 12.90
C GLU A 153 5.51 17.96 12.98
N SER A 154 6.45 18.40 13.81
CA SER A 154 7.79 17.80 13.96
C SER A 154 7.85 16.71 15.02
N ASP A 155 6.96 16.77 16.03
CA ASP A 155 6.82 15.68 16.98
C ASP A 155 6.05 14.52 16.35
N LEU A 156 6.69 13.36 16.23
CA LEU A 156 6.12 12.21 15.53
C LEU A 156 4.82 11.72 16.18
N ALA A 157 4.73 11.70 17.51
CA ALA A 157 3.54 11.26 18.20
C ALA A 157 2.35 12.20 17.94
N ARG A 158 2.59 13.51 18.00
CA ARG A 158 1.58 14.51 17.67
C ARG A 158 1.20 14.47 16.19
N ASN A 159 2.17 14.30 15.28
CA ASN A 159 1.93 14.17 13.84
C ASN A 159 1.01 12.97 13.54
N ILE A 160 1.29 11.80 14.12
CA ILE A 160 0.43 10.60 14.01
C ILE A 160 -0.97 10.91 14.55
N ALA A 161 -1.09 11.53 15.73
CA ALA A 161 -2.39 11.86 16.32
C ALA A 161 -3.22 12.80 15.42
N ILE A 162 -2.60 13.83 14.84
CA ILE A 162 -3.25 14.76 13.90
C ILE A 162 -3.75 14.00 12.65
N ARG A 163 -2.94 13.08 12.10
CA ARG A 163 -3.37 12.25 10.96
C ARG A 163 -4.58 11.39 11.30
N MET A 164 -4.58 10.75 12.46
CA MET A 164 -5.73 9.96 12.92
C MET A 164 -7.00 10.82 13.08
N GLU A 165 -6.86 12.07 13.52
CA GLU A 165 -7.97 13.04 13.58
C GLU A 165 -8.49 13.40 12.18
N HIS A 166 -7.61 13.69 11.22
CA HIS A 166 -7.99 14.00 9.84
C HIS A 166 -8.65 12.82 9.10
N TYR A 167 -8.22 11.58 9.37
CA TYR A 167 -8.91 10.40 8.84
C TYR A 167 -10.29 10.22 9.47
N GLY A 168 -10.45 10.55 10.75
CA GLY A 168 -11.72 10.44 11.46
C GLY A 168 -12.06 9.02 11.88
N SER A 169 -13.35 8.79 12.14
CA SER A 169 -13.90 7.49 12.55
C SER A 169 -14.57 6.76 11.38
N GLY A 170 -14.91 5.48 11.58
CA GLY A 170 -15.61 4.67 10.57
C GLY A 170 -14.73 4.25 9.40
N ILE A 171 -13.42 4.11 9.63
CA ILE A 171 -12.47 3.59 8.63
C ILE A 171 -12.48 2.05 8.68
N ASP A 172 -12.76 1.44 7.53
CA ASP A 172 -12.85 -0.03 7.37
C ASP A 172 -11.51 -0.65 6.94
N ALA A 173 -10.62 0.14 6.33
CA ALA A 173 -9.24 -0.26 6.05
C ALA A 173 -8.29 0.94 5.98
N PHE A 174 -7.01 0.69 6.26
CA PHE A 174 -5.94 1.66 6.00
C PHE A 174 -5.00 1.19 4.90
N VAL A 175 -4.69 2.07 3.95
CA VAL A 175 -3.72 1.82 2.87
C VAL A 175 -2.51 2.70 3.07
N ASN A 176 -1.34 2.10 3.15
CA ASN A 176 -0.08 2.82 3.12
C ASN A 176 0.61 2.61 1.78
N VAL A 177 0.95 3.69 1.08
CA VAL A 177 1.80 3.64 -0.12
C VAL A 177 3.13 4.32 0.18
N GLY A 178 4.23 3.57 0.04
CA GLY A 178 5.58 4.09 0.29
C GLY A 178 6.02 3.99 1.76
N GLY A 179 7.07 4.72 2.12
CA GLY A 179 7.75 4.61 3.43
C GLY A 179 7.72 5.89 4.26
N ALA A 180 6.60 6.63 4.26
CA ALA A 180 6.50 7.86 5.04
C ALA A 180 6.63 7.57 6.54
N LEU A 181 7.53 8.29 7.25
CA LEU A 181 7.85 8.05 8.65
C LEU A 181 6.60 8.03 9.55
N ALA A 182 5.69 8.98 9.37
CA ALA A 182 4.44 9.02 10.15
C ALA A 182 3.56 7.78 9.96
N ASN A 183 3.61 7.13 8.80
CA ASN A 183 2.84 5.91 8.55
C ASN A 183 3.53 4.67 9.11
N VAL A 184 4.86 4.60 9.01
CA VAL A 184 5.66 3.43 9.37
C VAL A 184 6.18 3.44 10.81
N GLY A 185 6.21 4.59 11.47
CA GLY A 185 6.75 4.75 12.82
C GLY A 185 8.28 4.68 12.90
N ARG A 186 8.84 4.96 14.08
CA ARG A 186 10.29 5.10 14.30
C ARG A 186 11.00 3.76 14.54
N ASP A 187 10.38 2.85 15.28
CA ASP A 187 11.09 1.71 15.89
C ASP A 187 11.22 0.48 14.96
N GLY A 188 11.02 0.65 13.66
CA GLY A 188 11.12 -0.43 12.68
C GLY A 188 10.08 -1.55 12.86
N THR A 189 9.14 -1.41 13.79
CA THR A 189 8.06 -2.40 14.01
C THR A 189 7.18 -2.55 12.76
N SER A 190 7.07 -1.50 11.94
CA SER A 190 6.45 -1.59 10.61
C SER A 190 7.10 -2.62 9.69
N LEU A 191 8.35 -3.02 9.90
CA LEU A 191 8.97 -4.12 9.16
C LEU A 191 8.29 -5.47 9.42
N ARG A 192 7.52 -5.58 10.51
CA ARG A 192 6.67 -6.75 10.82
C ARG A 192 5.36 -6.73 10.04
N VAL A 193 4.99 -5.61 9.43
CA VAL A 193 3.82 -5.50 8.55
C VAL A 193 4.27 -5.93 7.16
N ASN A 194 3.79 -7.09 6.73
CA ASN A 194 4.14 -7.63 5.42
C ASN A 194 3.60 -6.72 4.31
N PRO A 195 4.31 -6.59 3.18
CA PRO A 195 3.72 -6.05 1.96
C PRO A 195 2.43 -6.79 1.61
N GLY A 196 1.38 -6.06 1.19
CA GLY A 196 0.06 -6.63 0.95
C GLY A 196 -0.87 -6.43 2.14
N LEU A 197 -1.74 -7.41 2.41
CA LEU A 197 -2.79 -7.30 3.44
C LEU A 197 -2.34 -7.89 4.78
N THR A 198 -2.59 -7.14 5.86
CA THR A 198 -2.43 -7.59 7.25
C THR A 198 -3.70 -7.29 8.04
N HIS A 199 -4.35 -8.30 8.60
CA HIS A 199 -5.55 -8.13 9.44
C HIS A 199 -5.24 -7.81 10.89
N SER A 200 -4.20 -8.42 11.43
CA SER A 200 -3.80 -8.25 12.82
C SER A 200 -2.30 -8.52 12.98
N LEU A 201 -1.73 -8.01 14.07
CA LEU A 201 -0.37 -8.29 14.47
C LEU A 201 -0.36 -8.52 15.99
N ASP A 202 0.25 -9.61 16.42
CA ASP A 202 0.42 -9.88 17.84
C ASP A 202 1.47 -8.93 18.44
N ASN A 203 1.40 -8.65 19.74
CA ASN A 203 2.40 -7.85 20.45
C ASN A 203 2.67 -6.50 19.77
N LEU A 204 1.61 -5.73 19.52
CA LEU A 204 1.73 -4.35 19.04
C LEU A 204 2.44 -3.50 20.10
N PRO A 205 3.45 -2.70 19.72
CA PRO A 205 4.05 -1.71 20.60
C PRO A 205 2.97 -0.78 21.16
N GLN A 206 3.16 -0.32 22.40
CA GLN A 206 2.23 0.60 23.07
C GLN A 206 2.71 2.05 23.01
N ASP A 207 3.85 2.31 22.34
CA ASP A 207 4.35 3.66 22.16
C ASP A 207 3.48 4.45 21.16
N ASN A 208 3.43 5.76 21.36
CA ASN A 208 2.66 6.68 20.51
C ASN A 208 3.39 7.06 19.21
N THR A 209 4.55 6.46 18.93
CA THR A 209 5.37 6.68 17.73
C THR A 209 5.39 5.49 16.76
N ARG A 210 4.56 4.46 17.03
CA ARG A 210 4.45 3.22 16.24
C ARG A 210 3.94 3.41 14.80
N GLY A 211 3.43 4.59 14.49
CA GLY A 211 2.97 4.97 13.15
C GLY A 211 1.50 4.65 12.89
N VAL A 212 0.94 5.34 11.90
CA VAL A 212 -0.49 5.25 11.53
C VAL A 212 -0.91 3.81 11.19
N MET A 213 -0.07 3.01 10.53
CA MET A 213 -0.41 1.62 10.23
C MET A 213 -0.70 0.81 11.50
N LEU A 214 0.19 0.92 12.49
CA LEU A 214 0.06 0.15 13.73
C LEU A 214 -1.07 0.70 14.62
N GLU A 215 -1.38 2.00 14.52
CA GLU A 215 -2.59 2.58 15.15
C GLU A 215 -3.88 1.98 14.58
N PHE A 216 -3.98 1.75 13.27
CA PHE A 216 -5.15 1.10 12.68
C PHE A 216 -5.24 -0.39 13.03
N LEU A 217 -4.13 -1.13 13.00
CA LEU A 217 -4.10 -2.53 13.46
C LEU A 217 -4.51 -2.66 14.93
N ALA A 218 -4.08 -1.72 15.79
CA ALA A 218 -4.48 -1.70 17.21
C ALA A 218 -5.99 -1.50 17.40
N ARG A 219 -6.69 -0.92 16.41
CA ARG A 219 -8.14 -0.72 16.39
C ARG A 219 -8.89 -1.87 15.69
N GLY A 220 -8.18 -2.91 15.26
CA GLY A 220 -8.78 -4.01 14.50
C GLY A 220 -9.12 -3.67 13.05
N VAL A 221 -8.56 -2.58 12.52
CA VAL A 221 -8.74 -2.16 11.12
C VAL A 221 -7.63 -2.78 10.27
N PRO A 222 -7.95 -3.55 9.21
CA PRO A 222 -6.95 -4.16 8.35
C PRO A 222 -6.09 -3.10 7.64
N VAL A 223 -4.81 -3.43 7.45
CA VAL A 223 -3.82 -2.58 6.80
C VAL A 223 -3.36 -3.22 5.49
N ILE A 224 -3.40 -2.44 4.42
CA ILE A 224 -2.79 -2.78 3.13
C ILE A 224 -1.50 -1.97 3.00
N HIS A 225 -0.37 -2.65 3.13
CA HIS A 225 0.96 -2.04 3.05
C HIS A 225 1.55 -2.20 1.64
N VAL A 226 1.44 -1.13 0.85
CA VAL A 226 1.96 -1.05 -0.51
C VAL A 226 3.38 -0.44 -0.48
N LEU A 227 4.32 -1.26 -0.05
CA LEU A 227 5.76 -0.98 -0.08
C LEU A 227 6.49 -2.25 -0.53
N ASN A 228 7.80 -2.14 -0.82
CA ASN A 228 8.60 -3.24 -1.34
C ASN A 228 7.99 -3.84 -2.63
N VAL A 229 7.96 -3.02 -3.67
CA VAL A 229 7.37 -3.34 -4.98
C VAL A 229 7.92 -4.64 -5.58
N ARG A 230 9.17 -5.01 -5.27
CA ARG A 230 9.75 -6.28 -5.72
C ARG A 230 9.05 -7.48 -5.08
N ALA A 231 8.83 -7.44 -3.76
CA ALA A 231 8.12 -8.50 -3.06
C ALA A 231 6.67 -8.59 -3.55
N LEU A 232 5.95 -7.46 -3.61
CA LEU A 232 4.59 -7.42 -4.16
C LEU A 232 4.52 -7.99 -5.59
N ALA A 233 5.49 -7.66 -6.43
CA ALA A 233 5.51 -8.18 -7.79
C ALA A 233 5.70 -9.69 -7.82
N ALA A 234 6.62 -10.22 -7.00
CA ALA A 234 6.86 -11.65 -6.90
C ALA A 234 5.65 -12.41 -6.33
N ASP A 235 5.07 -11.92 -5.22
CA ASP A 235 4.01 -12.60 -4.48
C ASP A 235 2.68 -12.65 -5.26
N PHE A 236 2.45 -11.67 -6.14
CA PHE A 236 1.22 -11.55 -6.92
C PHE A 236 1.41 -11.77 -8.42
N GLY A 237 2.55 -12.31 -8.84
CA GLY A 237 2.82 -12.70 -10.23
C GLY A 237 2.80 -11.53 -11.22
N LEU A 238 3.27 -10.36 -10.78
CA LEU A 238 3.48 -9.19 -11.64
C LEU A 238 4.94 -9.15 -12.11
N PRO A 239 5.21 -8.76 -13.38
CA PRO A 239 6.59 -8.64 -13.86
C PRO A 239 7.34 -7.53 -13.13
N TYR A 240 8.58 -7.81 -12.76
CA TYR A 240 9.50 -6.82 -12.20
C TYR A 240 10.30 -6.14 -13.30
N ASP A 241 10.36 -4.82 -13.25
CA ASP A 241 10.99 -3.93 -14.22
C ASP A 241 10.54 -4.14 -15.68
N PRO A 242 9.23 -4.14 -15.97
CA PRO A 242 8.72 -4.52 -17.28
C PRO A 242 9.05 -3.49 -18.36
N VAL A 243 9.56 -3.97 -19.49
CA VAL A 243 9.78 -3.22 -20.73
C VAL A 243 9.42 -4.12 -21.92
N PRO A 244 8.32 -3.84 -22.67
CA PRO A 244 7.35 -2.76 -22.45
C PRO A 244 6.48 -2.98 -21.20
N LEU A 245 5.68 -1.98 -20.83
CA LEU A 245 4.66 -2.17 -19.79
C LEU A 245 3.64 -3.25 -20.20
N PRO A 246 3.16 -4.07 -19.25
CA PRO A 246 2.08 -5.01 -19.52
C PRO A 246 0.78 -4.28 -19.85
N GLN A 247 -0.05 -4.90 -20.66
CA GLN A 247 -1.39 -4.39 -20.92
C GLN A 247 -2.29 -4.54 -19.68
N PRO A 248 -3.21 -3.59 -19.44
CA PRO A 248 -4.26 -3.76 -18.43
C PRO A 248 -5.06 -5.06 -18.69
N GLY A 249 -5.40 -5.80 -17.63
CA GLY A 249 -6.17 -7.04 -17.77
C GLY A 249 -5.33 -8.29 -18.05
N ALA A 250 -4.00 -8.18 -18.06
CA ALA A 250 -3.08 -9.29 -18.32
C ALA A 250 -2.26 -9.70 -17.08
N GLY A 251 -1.83 -10.96 -17.02
CA GLY A 251 -0.92 -11.48 -15.98
C GLY A 251 -1.60 -12.29 -14.89
N GLU A 252 -0.78 -12.89 -14.02
CA GLU A 252 -1.25 -13.84 -13.00
C GLU A 252 -2.05 -13.21 -11.87
N VAL A 253 -1.99 -11.89 -11.68
CA VAL A 253 -2.79 -11.19 -10.68
C VAL A 253 -4.31 -11.39 -10.87
N TYR A 254 -4.74 -11.68 -12.11
CA TYR A 254 -6.13 -11.99 -12.47
C TYR A 254 -6.48 -13.48 -12.34
N ALA A 255 -5.50 -14.34 -12.14
CA ALA A 255 -5.73 -15.78 -12.04
C ALA A 255 -6.39 -16.12 -10.71
N VAL A 256 -7.59 -16.70 -10.77
CA VAL A 256 -8.21 -17.35 -9.61
C VAL A 256 -7.70 -18.78 -9.57
N HIS A 257 -6.74 -19.07 -8.70
CA HIS A 257 -6.32 -20.44 -8.44
C HIS A 257 -7.40 -21.17 -7.63
N THR A 258 -8.40 -21.73 -8.31
CA THR A 258 -9.34 -22.65 -7.68
C THR A 258 -8.67 -23.99 -7.47
N VAL A 259 -8.20 -24.26 -6.25
CA VAL A 259 -7.81 -25.62 -5.88
C VAL A 259 -9.09 -26.42 -5.71
N SER A 260 -9.34 -27.35 -6.64
CA SER A 260 -10.48 -28.27 -6.54
C SER A 260 -10.38 -29.05 -5.22
N PRO A 261 -11.47 -29.16 -4.42
CA PRO A 261 -11.43 -29.92 -3.17
C PRO A 261 -11.40 -31.44 -3.42
N TRP A 262 -11.68 -31.89 -4.64
CA TRP A 262 -11.82 -33.30 -4.98
C TRP A 262 -10.55 -34.14 -4.74
N PRO A 263 -9.33 -33.71 -5.13
CA PRO A 263 -8.11 -34.46 -4.83
C PRO A 263 -7.87 -34.62 -3.32
N ALA A 264 -8.15 -33.58 -2.52
CA ALA A 264 -8.03 -33.65 -1.07
C ALA A 264 -9.06 -34.63 -0.46
N LEU A 265 -10.30 -34.61 -0.96
CA LEU A 265 -11.34 -35.55 -0.57
C LEU A 265 -10.97 -37.00 -0.93
N VAL A 266 -10.47 -37.24 -2.14
CA VAL A 266 -10.02 -38.57 -2.59
C VAL A 266 -8.87 -39.06 -1.71
N ALA A 267 -7.88 -38.22 -1.42
CA ALA A 267 -6.79 -38.57 -0.52
C ALA A 267 -7.28 -38.95 0.88
N LEU A 268 -8.23 -38.18 1.44
CA LEU A 268 -8.87 -38.50 2.72
C LEU A 268 -9.58 -39.86 2.71
N LEU A 269 -10.33 -40.16 1.63
CA LEU A 269 -11.02 -41.44 1.47
C LEU A 269 -10.06 -42.63 1.37
N VAL A 270 -8.95 -42.47 0.63
CA VAL A 270 -7.89 -43.49 0.53
C VAL A 270 -7.25 -43.73 1.90
N CYS A 271 -6.90 -42.68 2.64
CA CYS A 271 -6.37 -42.81 4.00
C CYS A 271 -7.36 -43.51 4.94
N ALA A 272 -8.64 -43.16 4.89
CA ALA A 272 -9.68 -43.81 5.69
C ALA A 272 -9.83 -45.30 5.34
N TYR A 273 -9.78 -45.65 4.05
CA TYR A 273 -9.81 -47.03 3.59
C TYR A 273 -8.62 -47.83 4.12
N ILE A 274 -7.40 -47.30 4.00
CA ILE A 274 -6.17 -47.95 4.50
C ILE A 274 -6.26 -48.18 6.01
N LEU A 275 -6.76 -47.21 6.79
CA LEU A 275 -6.94 -47.37 8.23
C LEU A 275 -7.96 -48.45 8.60
N VAL A 276 -9.07 -48.54 7.86
CA VAL A 276 -10.07 -49.61 8.05
C VAL A 276 -9.47 -50.97 7.71
N ASP A 277 -8.68 -51.06 6.65
CA ASP A 277 -8.06 -52.29 6.19
C ASP A 277 -6.99 -52.79 7.17
N ILE A 278 -6.12 -51.90 7.65
CA ILE A 278 -5.15 -52.19 8.72
C ILE A 278 -5.87 -52.66 9.99
N LYS A 279 -6.98 -52.02 10.37
CA LYS A 279 -7.77 -52.43 11.55
C LYS A 279 -8.42 -53.81 11.37
N LYS A 280 -8.85 -54.16 10.16
CA LYS A 280 -9.36 -55.51 9.84
C LYS A 280 -8.23 -56.54 9.88
N ALA A 281 -7.09 -56.26 9.27
CA ALA A 281 -5.92 -57.12 9.30
C ALA A 281 -5.43 -57.37 10.75
N GLY A 282 -5.36 -56.32 11.58
CA GLY A 282 -4.99 -56.42 12.99
C GLY A 282 -5.99 -57.23 13.85
N ARG A 283 -7.29 -57.15 13.57
CA ARG A 283 -8.31 -57.97 14.25
C ARG A 283 -8.23 -59.46 13.92
N THR A 284 -7.78 -59.80 12.71
CA THR A 284 -7.69 -61.19 12.24
C THR A 284 -6.49 -61.93 12.85
N SER A 285 -5.45 -61.20 13.27
CA SER A 285 -4.26 -61.77 13.92
C SER A 285 -4.45 -62.13 15.41
N TYR A 286 -5.47 -61.60 16.08
CA TYR A 286 -5.76 -61.90 17.50
C TYR A 286 -6.76 -63.06 17.72
N THR A 287 -7.29 -63.68 16.65
CA THR A 287 -8.30 -64.75 16.75
C THR A 287 -7.75 -66.17 16.54
N ARG A 288 -6.41 -66.34 16.57
CA ARG A 288 -5.77 -67.67 16.60
C ARG A 288 -4.90 -67.81 17.85
N LEU A 289 -5.55 -68.16 18.95
CA LEU A 289 -4.97 -68.86 20.11
C LEU A 289 -5.98 -69.94 20.53
#